data_AF-A0A3D0TGG3-F1
#
_entry.id   AF-A0A3D0TGG3-F1
#
_cell.length_a   1.000
_cell.length_b   1.000
_cell.length_c   1.000
_cell.angle_alpha   90.00
_cell.angle_beta   90.00
_cell.angle_gamma   90.00
#
_symmetry.space_group_name_H-M   'P 1'
#
loop_
_entity.id
_entity.type
_entity.pdbx_description
1 polymer ?
#
loop_
_entity_poly.entity_id
_entity_poly.type
_entity_poly.pdbx_seq_one_letter_code
_entity_poly.pdbx_strand_id
1 'polypeptide(L)'
;MSEEALKNLDESGIIAVGTSVSSNEILVGKVTPKGETQLNPEEKLLRAIFGEKAGDVRDTSLRVPQGVDGVVTNVVVFNREGVERDERTRQIEQELL
;
A
#
# COMPACT_ATOMS: atom_id res chain seq x y z
N MET A 1 -5.97 3.25 10.82
CA MET A 1 -5.99 1.92 10.18
C MET A 1 -5.65 0.92 11.27
N SER A 2 -6.45 -0.12 11.52
CA SER A 2 -6.06 -1.13 12.52
C SER A 2 -4.73 -1.74 12.11
N GLU A 3 -3.75 -1.78 13.02
CA GLU A 3 -2.42 -2.37 12.78
C GLU A 3 -2.50 -3.82 12.27
N GLU A 4 -3.58 -4.52 12.62
CA GLU A 4 -3.88 -5.88 12.13
C GLU A 4 -3.96 -5.96 10.60
N ALA A 5 -4.46 -4.92 9.92
CA ALA A 5 -4.59 -4.92 8.47
C ALA A 5 -3.25 -4.70 7.74
N LEU A 6 -2.24 -4.16 8.44
CA LEU A 6 -0.88 -3.95 7.93
C LEU A 6 0.06 -5.12 8.27
N LYS A 7 -0.31 -5.95 9.25
CA LYS A 7 0.51 -7.05 9.76
C LYS A 7 0.90 -8.09 8.69
N ASN A 8 0.06 -8.24 7.67
CA ASN A 8 0.24 -9.22 6.61
C ASN A 8 1.00 -8.67 5.38
N LEU A 9 1.28 -7.37 5.36
CA LEU A 9 2.03 -6.73 4.29
C LEU A 9 3.51 -6.77 4.62
N ASP A 10 4.33 -6.96 3.59
CA ASP A 10 5.77 -6.83 3.72
C ASP A 10 6.22 -5.35 3.67
N GLU A 11 7.54 -5.13 3.70
CA GLU A 11 8.14 -3.79 3.65
C GLU A 11 7.84 -3.05 2.34
N SER A 12 7.48 -3.76 1.26
CA SER A 12 7.07 -3.19 -0.02
C SER A 12 5.56 -2.89 -0.07
N GLY A 13 4.82 -3.18 1.00
CA GLY A 13 3.38 -3.00 1.08
C GLY A 13 2.57 -4.05 0.31
N ILE A 14 3.14 -5.21 0.01
CA ILE A 14 2.48 -6.29 -0.73
C ILE A 14 2.30 -7.50 0.20
N ILE A 15 1.15 -8.16 0.10
CA ILE A 15 0.89 -9.37 0.89
C ILE A 15 1.82 -10.54 0.54
N ALA A 16 2.22 -11.31 1.55
CA ALA A 16 3.04 -12.51 1.35
C ALA A 16 2.24 -13.69 0.74
N VAL A 17 2.94 -14.51 -0.06
CA VAL A 17 2.39 -15.77 -0.58
C VAL A 17 2.24 -16.77 0.58
N GLY A 18 1.13 -17.50 0.60
CA GLY A 18 0.77 -18.43 1.67
C GLY A 18 -0.07 -17.79 2.79
N THR A 19 -0.29 -16.48 2.75
CA THR A 19 -1.13 -15.79 3.74
C THR A 19 -2.60 -16.04 3.47
N SER A 20 -3.35 -16.39 4.53
CA SER A 20 -4.81 -16.49 4.49
C SER A 20 -5.41 -15.10 4.58
N VAL A 21 -6.35 -14.80 3.69
CA VAL A 21 -7.00 -13.50 3.61
C VAL A 21 -8.50 -13.57 3.77
N SER A 22 -9.05 -12.52 4.38
CA SER A 22 -10.50 -12.35 4.55
C SER A 22 -11.01 -11.08 3.87
N SER A 23 -12.32 -11.02 3.68
CA SER A 23 -13.02 -9.84 3.15
C SER A 23 -12.55 -8.52 3.77
N ASN A 24 -12.31 -7.50 2.94
CA ASN A 24 -11.79 -6.16 3.29
C ASN A 24 -10.31 -6.07 3.74
N GLU A 25 -9.56 -7.18 3.80
CA GLU A 25 -8.11 -7.11 4.04
C GLU A 25 -7.34 -6.46 2.88
N ILE A 26 -6.15 -5.94 3.17
CA ILE A 26 -5.30 -5.25 2.20
C ILE A 26 -4.42 -6.28 1.49
N LEU A 27 -4.48 -6.30 0.15
CA LEU A 27 -3.60 -7.12 -0.69
C LEU A 27 -2.36 -6.33 -1.12
N VAL A 28 -2.55 -5.05 -1.48
CA VAL A 28 -1.47 -4.15 -1.90
C VAL A 28 -1.73 -2.77 -1.33
N GLY A 29 -0.83 -2.31 -0.48
CA GLY A 29 -0.77 -0.95 0.04
C GLY A 29 -0.42 0.03 -1.08
N LYS A 30 -1.34 0.93 -1.42
CA LYS A 30 -1.10 1.98 -2.42
C LYS A 30 -1.54 3.33 -1.91
N VAL A 31 -0.60 4.26 -1.84
CA VAL A 31 -0.89 5.67 -1.52
C VAL A 31 -0.87 6.49 -2.80
N THR A 32 -1.89 7.32 -2.99
CA THR A 32 -1.94 8.29 -4.09
C THR A 32 -1.86 9.69 -3.48
N PRO A 33 -0.92 10.55 -3.91
CA PRO A 33 -0.90 11.93 -3.44
C PRO A 33 -2.21 12.62 -3.83
N LYS A 34 -2.84 13.32 -2.89
CA LYS A 34 -3.93 14.25 -3.19
C LYS A 34 -3.28 15.45 -3.89
N GLY A 35 -3.80 15.82 -5.07
CA GLY A 35 -3.36 17.06 -5.73
C GLY A 35 -3.67 18.28 -4.85
N GLU A 36 -3.09 19.45 -5.16
CA GLU A 36 -3.34 20.71 -4.44
C GLU A 36 -4.85 20.99 -4.35
N THR A 37 -5.44 20.57 -3.23
CA THR A 37 -6.84 20.78 -2.93
C THR A 37 -6.87 21.88 -1.89
N GLN A 38 -7.83 22.81 -2.00
CA GLN A 38 -7.99 23.82 -0.95
C GLN A 38 -8.25 23.11 0.38
N LEU A 39 -7.25 23.10 1.26
CA LEU A 39 -7.35 22.51 2.59
C LEU A 39 -8.46 23.20 3.36
N ASN A 40 -9.32 22.41 4.00
CA ASN A 40 -10.35 22.97 4.87
C ASN A 40 -9.68 23.62 6.11
N PRO A 41 -10.38 24.50 6.86
CA PRO A 41 -9.80 25.16 8.04
C PRO A 41 -9.25 24.19 9.10
N GLU A 42 -9.85 23.01 9.23
CA GLU A 42 -9.47 21.95 10.19
C GLU A 42 -8.14 21.29 9.80
N GLU A 43 -7.94 20.99 8.52
CA GLU A 43 -6.71 20.43 7.94
C GLU A 43 -5.58 21.46 7.97
N LYS A 44 -5.89 22.75 7.75
CA LYS A 44 -4.91 23.84 7.95
C LYS A 44 -4.43 23.92 9.40
N LEU A 45 -5.34 23.75 10.36
CA LEU A 45 -5.00 23.73 11.79
C LEU A 45 -4.13 22.52 12.12
N LEU A 46 -4.51 21.33 11.63
CA LEU A 46 -3.71 20.11 11.75
C LEU A 46 -2.31 20.26 11.14
N ARG A 47 -2.18 20.83 9.94
CA ARG A 47 -0.88 21.10 9.30
C ARG A 47 -0.04 22.11 10.09
N ALA A 48 -0.67 23.10 10.74
CA ALA A 48 0.03 24.07 11.59
C ALA A 48 0.56 23.44 12.90
N ILE A 49 -0.15 22.44 13.44
CA ILE A 49 0.23 21.76 14.69
C ILE A 49 1.23 20.63 14.44
N PHE A 50 1.09 19.88 13.34
CA PHE A 50 1.88 18.67 13.05
C PHE A 50 2.91 18.82 11.91
N GLY A 51 2.95 19.97 11.22
CA GLY A 51 3.86 20.25 10.10
C GLY A 51 3.48 19.56 8.78
N GLU A 52 4.29 19.74 7.73
CA GLU A 52 4.05 19.20 6.37
C GLU A 52 4.02 17.66 6.28
N LYS A 53 4.31 16.94 7.37
CA LYS A 53 4.21 15.47 7.41
C LYS A 53 2.76 14.97 7.52
N ALA A 54 1.79 15.87 7.68
CA ALA A 54 0.38 15.52 7.74
C ALA A 54 -0.22 15.31 6.33
N GLY A 55 -0.06 14.10 5.79
CA GLY A 55 -1.18 13.41 5.15
C GLY A 55 -1.77 13.95 3.85
N ASP A 56 -0.99 14.54 2.94
CA ASP A 56 -1.45 14.79 1.56
C ASP A 56 -1.52 13.51 0.71
N VAL A 57 -1.66 12.34 1.34
CA VAL A 57 -1.80 11.05 0.64
C VAL A 57 -3.16 10.43 0.95
N ARG A 58 -3.82 9.93 -0.09
CA ARG A 58 -5.04 9.15 0.01
C ARG A 58 -4.69 7.68 -0.10
N ASP A 59 -5.23 6.88 0.81
CA ASP A 59 -5.21 5.43 0.69
C ASP A 59 -6.06 5.00 -0.53
N THR A 60 -5.41 4.33 -1.46
CA THR A 60 -5.98 3.77 -2.70
C THR A 60 -5.56 2.31 -2.87
N SER A 61 -5.29 1.66 -1.74
CA SER A 61 -4.83 0.27 -1.65
C SER A 61 -5.82 -0.70 -2.28
N LEU A 62 -5.28 -1.77 -2.85
CA LEU A 62 -6.05 -2.91 -3.32
C LEU A 62 -6.48 -3.75 -2.12
N ARG A 63 -7.77 -4.06 -2.03
CA ARG A 63 -8.36 -4.84 -0.94
C ARG A 63 -9.12 -6.04 -1.48
N VAL A 64 -9.27 -7.06 -0.64
CA VAL A 64 -10.09 -8.23 -0.94
C VAL A 64 -11.56 -7.80 -1.12
N PRO A 65 -12.22 -8.19 -2.23
CA PRO A 65 -13.64 -7.95 -2.42
C PRO A 65 -14.48 -8.53 -1.27
N GLN A 66 -15.64 -7.94 -1.01
CA GLN A 66 -16.54 -8.43 0.02
C GLN A 66 -17.09 -9.81 -0.34
N GLY A 67 -17.08 -10.74 0.61
CA GLY A 67 -17.58 -12.10 0.44
C GLY A 67 -16.58 -13.05 -0.23
N VAL A 68 -15.32 -12.64 -0.34
CA VAL A 68 -14.22 -13.49 -0.85
C VAL A 68 -13.22 -13.70 0.27
N ASP A 69 -12.89 -14.95 0.53
CA ASP A 69 -11.85 -15.38 1.47
C ASP A 69 -11.00 -16.46 0.79
N GLY A 70 -9.72 -16.56 1.14
CA GLY A 70 -8.83 -17.50 0.46
C GLY A 70 -7.36 -17.42 0.90
N VAL A 71 -6.46 -18.04 0.13
CA VAL A 71 -5.02 -18.02 0.40
C VAL A 71 -4.28 -17.46 -0.81
N VAL A 72 -3.37 -16.52 -0.57
CA VAL A 72 -2.54 -15.93 -1.62
C VAL A 72 -1.60 -17.00 -2.16
N THR A 73 -1.76 -17.39 -3.43
CA THR A 73 -0.97 -18.48 -4.03
C THR A 73 0.23 -17.98 -4.83
N ASN A 74 0.15 -16.77 -5.41
CA ASN A 74 1.22 -16.19 -6.20
C ASN A 74 1.14 -14.66 -6.22
N VAL A 75 2.28 -13.99 -6.37
CA VAL A 75 2.41 -12.53 -6.52
C VAL A 75 3.35 -12.27 -7.69
N VAL A 76 2.92 -11.44 -8.63
CA VAL A 76 3.73 -11.02 -9.78
C VAL A 76 3.82 -9.50 -9.78
N VAL A 77 5.04 -8.97 -9.81
CA VAL A 77 5.30 -7.53 -9.82
C VAL A 77 5.74 -7.13 -11.22
N PHE A 78 5.08 -6.10 -11.76
CA PHE A 78 5.45 -5.51 -13.05
C PHE A 78 5.89 -4.07 -12.81
N ASN A 79 7.14 -3.77 -13.12
CA ASN A 79 7.64 -2.40 -13.13
C ASN A 79 7.74 -1.87 -14.56
N ARG A 80 7.35 -0.61 -14.74
CA ARG A 80 7.51 0.08 -16.02
C ARG A 80 8.98 0.46 -16.21
N GLU A 81 9.47 0.39 -17.45
CA GLU A 81 10.85 0.82 -17.75
C GLU A 81 11.07 2.27 -17.30
N GLY A 82 12.13 2.51 -16.52
CA GLY A 82 12.51 3.82 -16.02
C GLY A 82 11.99 4.21 -14.61
N VAL A 83 11.26 3.33 -13.92
CA VAL A 83 10.87 3.53 -12.51
C VAL A 83 11.94 2.92 -11.58
N GLU A 84 12.26 3.60 -10.47
CA GLU A 84 13.15 3.03 -9.45
C GLU A 84 12.59 1.70 -8.94
N ARG A 85 13.40 0.65 -9.06
CA ARG A 85 13.04 -0.69 -8.58
C ARG A 85 13.27 -0.76 -7.08
N ASP A 86 12.20 -1.11 -6.36
CA ASP A 86 12.23 -1.44 -4.94
C ASP A 86 13.09 -2.69 -4.67
N GLU A 87 13.47 -2.89 -3.41
CA GLU A 87 14.35 -4.00 -3.00
C GLU A 87 13.75 -5.37 -3.35
N ARG A 88 12.42 -5.51 -3.25
CA ARG A 88 11.71 -6.74 -3.60
C ARG A 88 11.75 -7.02 -5.10
N THR A 89 11.58 -6.03 -5.97
CA THR A 89 11.72 -6.26 -7.42
C THR A 89 13.15 -6.69 -7.76
N ARG A 90 14.16 -6.12 -7.10
CA ARG A 90 15.56 -6.56 -7.28
C ARG A 90 15.77 -8.00 -6.84
N GLN A 91 15.16 -8.42 -5.73
CA GLN A 91 15.24 -9.81 -5.25
C GLN A 91 14.58 -10.79 -6.21
N ILE A 92 13.38 -10.46 -6.73
CA ILE A 92 12.68 -11.30 -7.71
C ILE A 92 13.46 -11.39 -9.02
N GLU A 93 14.03 -10.28 -9.51
CA GLU A 93 14.90 -10.28 -10.70
C GLU A 93 16.17 -11.12 -10.49
N GLN A 94 16.75 -11.15 -9.28
CA GLN A 94 17.92 -11.95 -8.96
C GLN A 94 17.62 -13.45 -8.83
N GLU A 95 16.44 -13.84 -8.34
CA GLU A 95 16.02 -15.26 -8.30
C GLU A 95 15.63 -15.81 -9.69
N LEU A 96 15.29 -14.94 -10.64
CA LEU A 96 14.95 -15.30 -12.02
C LEU A 96 16.16 -15.38 -12.98
N LEU A 97 17.37 -15.04 -12.51
CA LEU A 97 18.65 -15.13 -13.22
C LEU A 97 19.44 -16.37 -12.81
#